data_AF-A0A388Q3H5-F1
#
_entry.id   AF-A0A388Q3H5-F1
#
_cell.length_a   1.000
_cell.length_b   1.000
_cell.length_c   1.000
_cell.angle_alpha   90.00
_cell.angle_beta   90.00
_cell.angle_gamma   90.00
#
_symmetry.space_group_name_H-M   'P 1'
#
loop_
_entity.id
_entity.type
_entity.pdbx_description
1 polymer ?
#
loop_
_entity_poly.entity_id
_entity_poly.type
_entity_poly.pdbx_seq_one_letter_code
_entity_poly.pdbx_strand_id
1 'polypeptide(L)'
;MLKRNIPYYLRFLFLHYIAGLFFFFLFRLALFCFHWPSSQQFTDDRPMIITSFLKGIQFDTPVMGYILALPVLLLSIRSFFKSTKSIYPFMKVYLFTLMSISFLICAIDIPYFNYNAARLTNVIFNWTSSSDMVFSMIGEEKSYWGFAILFVLLVVGYISLMKILVKQLGANTDSLMSLKAKVGFTLLSFALLFMALRARIDSPLKISHSFFCYSPFYNQLGLNPVFSLAKSFTESRKINLIDEQTALKNVQDALHIAPDTALASPVARWSTASETGRKLNVVMVIMESMSADKLGHFGNKDGLTPFLDSLANCSFCFENFYSAGRHTYNGIFSSLYAYPAILAEHPMSSPDVKQYTGLPLILKTKDTKPFSSPPTIQVLTIWAPF
;
A
#
# COMPACT_ATOMS: atom_id res chain seq x y z
N MET A 1 -42.37 3.92 6.01
CA MET A 1 -42.73 3.12 4.81
C MET A 1 -41.56 2.35 4.18
N LEU A 2 -40.29 2.79 4.28
CA LEU A 2 -39.13 2.09 3.67
C LEU A 2 -38.69 0.74 4.31
N LYS A 3 -39.11 0.42 5.54
CA LYS A 3 -38.69 -0.83 6.23
C LYS A 3 -39.23 -2.12 5.60
N ARG A 4 -40.24 -2.07 4.71
CA ARG A 4 -40.97 -3.25 4.24
C ARG A 4 -40.49 -3.85 2.91
N ASN A 5 -39.59 -3.18 2.17
CA ASN A 5 -39.22 -3.57 0.80
C ASN A 5 -37.83 -4.19 0.64
N ILE A 6 -36.95 -4.10 1.64
CA ILE A 6 -35.58 -4.64 1.56
C ILE A 6 -35.49 -5.94 2.38
N PRO A 7 -34.94 -7.03 1.81
CA PRO A 7 -34.83 -8.30 2.52
C PRO A 7 -34.00 -8.16 3.79
N TYR A 8 -34.30 -9.00 4.78
CA TYR A 8 -33.63 -8.98 6.08
C TYR A 8 -32.15 -9.27 5.93
N TYR A 9 -31.75 -10.24 5.10
CA TYR A 9 -30.33 -10.57 4.90
C TYR A 9 -29.52 -9.38 4.38
N LEU A 10 -30.05 -8.59 3.45
CA LEU A 10 -29.33 -7.46 2.88
C LEU A 10 -29.17 -6.33 3.90
N ARG A 11 -30.21 -6.05 4.69
CA ARG A 11 -30.13 -5.10 5.82
C ARG A 11 -29.13 -5.58 6.88
N PHE A 12 -29.14 -6.88 7.20
CA PHE A 12 -28.19 -7.51 8.12
C PHE A 12 -26.74 -7.34 7.64
N LEU A 13 -26.45 -7.66 6.38
CA LEU A 13 -25.11 -7.51 5.79
C LEU A 13 -24.68 -6.04 5.72
N PHE A 14 -25.57 -5.15 5.31
CA PHE A 14 -25.29 -3.72 5.24
C PHE A 14 -24.96 -3.11 6.61
N LEU A 15 -25.66 -3.53 7.67
CA LEU A 15 -25.32 -3.09 9.03
C LEU A 15 -23.92 -3.55 9.45
N HIS A 16 -23.55 -4.81 9.17
CA HIS A 16 -22.19 -5.28 9.46
C HIS A 16 -21.14 -4.54 8.64
N TYR A 17 -21.45 -4.19 7.38
CA TYR A 17 -20.59 -3.37 6.52
C TYR A 17 -20.32 -1.98 7.13
N ILE A 18 -21.37 -1.22 7.41
CA ILE A 18 -21.23 0.15 7.95
C ILE A 18 -20.59 0.13 9.35
N ALA A 19 -20.99 -0.81 10.21
CA ALA A 19 -20.37 -0.94 11.52
C ALA A 19 -18.88 -1.30 11.39
N GLY A 20 -18.51 -2.25 10.53
CA GLY A 20 -17.12 -2.61 10.30
C GLY A 20 -16.27 -1.41 9.84
N LEU A 21 -16.76 -0.63 8.87
CA LEU A 21 -16.09 0.61 8.43
C LEU A 21 -15.92 1.62 9.58
N PHE A 22 -16.95 1.79 10.41
CA PHE A 22 -16.88 2.69 11.56
C PHE A 22 -15.81 2.26 12.57
N PHE A 23 -15.72 0.97 12.89
CA PHE A 23 -14.69 0.49 13.82
C PHE A 23 -13.28 0.53 13.22
N PHE A 24 -13.11 0.25 11.93
CA PHE A 24 -11.82 0.49 11.25
C PHE A 24 -11.43 1.97 11.28
N PHE A 25 -12.40 2.87 11.10
CA PHE A 25 -12.18 4.31 11.26
C PHE A 25 -11.72 4.66 12.68
N LEU A 26 -12.30 4.06 13.73
CA LEU A 26 -11.86 4.29 15.11
C LEU A 26 -10.41 3.84 15.35
N PHE A 27 -10.00 2.69 14.82
CA PHE A 27 -8.59 2.26 14.89
C PHE A 27 -7.66 3.22 14.15
N ARG A 28 -8.06 3.69 12.96
CA ARG A 28 -7.30 4.70 12.21
C ARG A 28 -7.20 6.03 12.97
N LEU A 29 -8.30 6.45 13.61
CA LEU A 29 -8.34 7.64 14.45
C LEU A 29 -7.41 7.48 15.66
N ALA A 30 -7.42 6.32 16.31
CA ALA A 30 -6.51 6.02 17.42
C ALA A 30 -5.04 6.09 16.99
N LEU A 31 -4.67 5.47 15.85
CA LEU A 31 -3.32 5.59 15.29
C LEU A 31 -2.96 7.05 15.04
N PHE A 32 -3.85 7.80 14.40
CA PHE A 32 -3.65 9.20 14.08
C PHE A 32 -3.43 10.05 15.33
N CYS A 33 -4.29 9.92 16.34
CA CYS A 33 -4.16 10.67 17.60
C CYS A 33 -2.87 10.33 18.34
N PHE A 34 -2.45 9.05 18.31
CA PHE A 34 -1.21 8.62 18.96
C PHE A 34 0.04 9.21 18.28
N HIS A 35 0.04 9.30 16.94
CA HIS A 35 1.19 9.78 16.16
C HIS A 35 1.06 11.26 15.72
N TRP A 36 -0.03 11.94 16.10
CA TRP A 36 -0.29 13.34 15.77
C TRP A 36 0.85 14.28 16.16
N PRO A 37 1.45 14.19 17.38
CA PRO A 37 2.54 15.09 17.78
C PRO A 37 3.74 15.01 16.84
N SER A 38 4.03 13.82 16.31
CA SER A 38 5.14 13.57 15.38
C SER A 38 4.85 14.00 13.94
N SER A 39 3.58 14.25 13.60
CA SER A 39 3.15 14.61 12.23
C SER A 39 3.27 16.10 11.89
N GLN A 40 3.55 16.99 12.86
CA GLN A 40 3.59 18.46 12.66
C GLN A 40 4.81 18.98 11.87
N GLN A 41 5.41 18.16 11.00
CA GLN A 41 6.56 18.56 10.19
C GLN A 41 6.20 19.42 8.97
N PHE A 42 4.92 19.57 8.61
CA PHE A 42 4.51 20.28 7.40
C PHE A 42 3.45 21.35 7.66
N THR A 43 3.53 22.45 6.91
CA THR A 43 2.60 23.58 7.01
C THR A 43 1.35 23.30 6.18
N ASP A 44 0.17 23.34 6.81
CA ASP A 44 -1.18 23.18 6.24
C ASP A 44 -1.64 21.75 5.85
N ASP A 45 -1.56 20.82 6.83
CA ASP A 45 -1.83 19.38 6.65
C ASP A 45 -3.30 18.95 6.47
N ARG A 46 -4.27 19.87 6.59
CA ARG A 46 -5.71 19.50 6.65
C ARG A 46 -6.20 18.70 5.44
N PRO A 47 -5.88 19.08 4.18
CA PRO A 47 -6.33 18.32 3.01
C PRO A 47 -5.70 16.92 2.96
N MET A 48 -4.46 16.77 3.43
CA MET A 48 -3.77 15.49 3.46
C MET A 48 -4.38 14.55 4.49
N ILE A 49 -4.73 15.08 5.68
CA ILE A 49 -5.44 14.32 6.71
C ILE A 49 -6.77 13.81 6.16
N ILE A 50 -7.61 14.69 5.64
CA ILE A 50 -8.93 14.29 5.10
C ILE A 50 -8.76 13.24 4.00
N THR A 51 -7.83 13.45 3.07
CA THR A 51 -7.55 12.52 1.98
C THR A 51 -7.07 11.16 2.50
N SER A 52 -6.24 11.12 3.54
CA SER A 52 -5.78 9.87 4.16
C SER A 52 -6.94 9.08 4.77
N PHE A 53 -7.90 9.73 5.43
CA PHE A 53 -9.09 9.07 5.97
C PHE A 53 -10.04 8.57 4.89
N LEU A 54 -10.23 9.33 3.80
CA LEU A 54 -11.02 8.91 2.64
C LEU A 54 -10.40 7.71 1.92
N LYS A 55 -9.07 7.73 1.71
CA LYS A 55 -8.30 6.58 1.24
C LYS A 55 -8.46 5.40 2.20
N GLY A 56 -8.47 5.68 3.49
CA GLY A 56 -8.81 4.74 4.53
C GLY A 56 -10.07 3.93 4.28
N ILE A 57 -11.20 4.60 4.02
CA ILE A 57 -12.47 3.93 3.70
C ILE A 57 -12.32 3.05 2.45
N GLN A 58 -11.58 3.51 1.44
CA GLN A 58 -11.29 2.74 0.23
C GLN A 58 -10.49 1.46 0.53
N PHE A 59 -9.54 1.47 1.47
CA PHE A 59 -8.77 0.29 1.88
C PHE A 59 -9.51 -0.61 2.89
N ASP A 60 -10.46 -0.07 3.65
CA ASP A 60 -11.33 -0.85 4.54
C ASP A 60 -12.38 -1.65 3.76
N THR A 61 -12.81 -1.14 2.60
CA THR A 61 -13.89 -1.69 1.77
C THR A 61 -13.58 -3.12 1.26
N PRO A 62 -12.40 -3.44 0.69
CA PRO A 62 -12.06 -4.81 0.30
C PRO A 62 -12.01 -5.77 1.48
N VAL A 63 -11.49 -5.34 2.64
CA VAL A 63 -11.43 -6.19 3.85
C VAL A 63 -12.85 -6.59 4.25
N MET A 64 -13.76 -5.61 4.30
CA MET A 64 -15.18 -5.87 4.50
C MET A 64 -15.78 -6.78 3.43
N GLY A 65 -15.43 -6.56 2.16
CA GLY A 65 -15.85 -7.40 1.03
C GLY A 65 -15.45 -8.86 1.23
N TYR A 66 -14.18 -9.14 1.55
CA TYR A 66 -13.71 -10.51 1.79
C TYR A 66 -14.41 -11.18 2.98
N ILE A 67 -14.58 -10.45 4.10
CA ILE A 67 -15.29 -10.98 5.26
C ILE A 67 -16.76 -11.29 4.91
N LEU A 68 -17.43 -10.40 4.18
CA LEU A 68 -18.85 -10.53 3.82
C LEU A 68 -19.12 -11.47 2.64
N ALA A 69 -18.10 -11.91 1.90
CA ALA A 69 -18.27 -12.74 0.70
C ALA A 69 -19.01 -14.06 1.01
N LEU A 70 -18.59 -14.78 2.05
CA LEU A 70 -19.24 -16.03 2.46
C LEU A 70 -20.68 -15.80 2.98
N PRO A 71 -20.95 -14.82 3.86
CA PRO A 71 -22.31 -14.44 4.24
C PRO A 71 -23.21 -14.06 3.06
N VAL A 72 -22.73 -13.28 2.09
CA VAL A 72 -23.47 -12.95 0.87
C VAL A 72 -23.86 -14.23 0.14
N LEU A 73 -22.89 -15.11 -0.14
CA LEU A 73 -23.12 -16.35 -0.85
C LEU A 73 -24.17 -17.23 -0.15
N LEU A 74 -23.99 -17.52 1.14
CA LEU A 74 -24.82 -18.45 1.88
C LEU A 74 -26.23 -17.90 2.16
N LEU A 75 -26.35 -16.60 2.44
CA LEU A 75 -27.66 -15.96 2.65
C LEU A 75 -28.42 -15.81 1.33
N SER A 76 -27.73 -15.53 0.21
CA SER A 76 -28.33 -15.54 -1.12
C SER A 76 -28.86 -16.92 -1.48
N ILE A 77 -28.08 -18.00 -1.32
CA ILE A 77 -28.54 -19.38 -1.53
C ILE A 77 -29.77 -19.66 -0.66
N ARG A 78 -29.68 -19.36 0.64
CA ARG A 78 -30.78 -19.56 1.60
C ARG A 78 -32.08 -18.84 1.22
N SER A 79 -32.01 -17.69 0.55
CA SER A 79 -33.18 -16.95 0.08
C SER A 79 -34.03 -17.77 -0.91
N PHE A 80 -33.40 -18.65 -1.69
CA PHE A 80 -34.08 -19.53 -2.65
C PHE A 80 -34.61 -20.83 -2.04
N PHE A 81 -34.00 -21.34 -0.97
CA PHE A 81 -34.41 -22.58 -0.32
C PHE A 81 -35.27 -22.34 0.92
N LYS A 82 -36.43 -23.02 1.02
CA LYS A 82 -37.30 -23.04 2.22
C LYS A 82 -36.71 -23.92 3.32
N SER A 83 -35.49 -23.61 3.79
CA SER A 83 -34.95 -24.30 4.97
C SER A 83 -35.66 -23.81 6.24
N THR A 84 -35.83 -24.69 7.23
CA THR A 84 -36.46 -24.38 8.53
C THR A 84 -35.44 -23.92 9.58
N LYS A 85 -34.14 -24.26 9.40
CA LYS A 85 -33.07 -23.85 10.33
C LYS A 85 -32.57 -22.45 9.98
N SER A 86 -32.38 -21.62 11.01
CA SER A 86 -31.82 -20.28 10.86
C SER A 86 -30.30 -20.35 10.75
N ILE A 87 -29.73 -19.85 9.65
CA ILE A 87 -28.27 -19.78 9.42
C ILE A 87 -27.64 -18.53 10.06
N TYR A 88 -28.46 -17.56 10.48
CA TYR A 88 -28.01 -16.31 11.09
C TYR A 88 -27.18 -16.46 12.38
N PRO A 89 -27.44 -17.42 13.29
CA PRO A 89 -26.56 -17.66 14.44
C PRO A 89 -25.13 -18.01 14.02
N PHE A 90 -24.97 -18.92 13.05
CA PHE A 90 -23.67 -19.25 12.48
C PHE A 90 -23.02 -18.03 11.82
N MET A 91 -23.76 -17.26 11.02
CA MET A 91 -23.25 -16.03 10.39
C MET A 91 -22.77 -15.00 11.42
N LYS A 92 -23.50 -14.83 12.54
CA LYS A 92 -23.09 -13.93 13.61
C LYS A 92 -21.78 -14.37 14.25
N VAL A 93 -21.63 -15.67 14.56
CA VAL A 93 -20.37 -16.20 15.13
C VAL A 93 -19.23 -15.98 14.14
N TYR A 94 -19.41 -16.36 12.87
CA TYR A 94 -18.42 -16.14 11.82
C TYR A 94 -18.01 -14.66 11.70
N LEU A 95 -18.97 -13.73 11.63
CA LEU A 95 -18.71 -12.30 11.51
C LEU A 95 -18.02 -11.75 12.76
N PHE A 96 -18.45 -12.13 13.96
CA PHE A 96 -17.81 -11.69 15.21
C PHE A 96 -16.38 -12.21 15.31
N THR A 97 -16.12 -13.45 14.93
CA THR A 97 -14.77 -14.03 14.95
C THR A 97 -13.86 -13.30 13.97
N LEU A 98 -14.24 -13.16 12.69
CA LEU A 98 -13.37 -12.50 11.70
C LEU A 98 -13.17 -11.01 11.96
N MET A 99 -14.19 -10.31 12.47
CA MET A 99 -14.02 -8.91 12.90
C MET A 99 -13.09 -8.79 14.09
N SER A 100 -13.19 -9.69 15.08
CA SER A 100 -12.28 -9.70 16.22
C SER A 100 -10.84 -9.95 15.78
N ILE A 101 -10.60 -10.87 14.84
CA ILE A 101 -9.26 -11.09 14.26
C ILE A 101 -8.78 -9.83 13.53
N SER A 102 -9.64 -9.19 12.74
CA SER A 102 -9.30 -7.96 12.02
C SER A 102 -8.95 -6.81 12.97
N PHE A 103 -9.70 -6.66 14.06
CA PHE A 103 -9.45 -5.65 15.10
C PHE A 103 -8.19 -5.95 15.89
N LEU A 104 -7.86 -7.23 16.10
CA LEU A 104 -6.59 -7.62 16.74
C LEU A 104 -5.42 -7.18 15.87
N ILE A 105 -5.49 -7.43 14.56
CA ILE A 105 -4.47 -6.96 13.60
C ILE A 105 -4.35 -5.43 13.64
N CYS A 106 -5.48 -4.70 13.64
CA CYS A 106 -5.47 -3.24 13.77
C CYS A 106 -4.89 -2.74 15.10
N ALA A 107 -5.11 -3.46 16.20
CA ALA A 107 -4.57 -3.10 17.51
C ALA A 107 -3.05 -3.34 17.60
N ILE A 108 -2.56 -4.44 17.04
CA ILE A 108 -1.11 -4.75 16.95
C ILE A 108 -0.39 -3.77 16.02
N ASP A 109 -1.07 -3.32 14.97
CA ASP A 109 -0.50 -2.39 13.99
C ASP A 109 -0.15 -1.02 14.59
N ILE A 110 -0.87 -0.54 15.61
CA ILE A 110 -0.60 0.76 16.23
C ILE A 110 0.81 0.84 16.86
N PRO A 111 1.20 -0.06 17.80
CA PRO A 111 2.55 -0.08 18.32
C PRO A 111 3.58 -0.48 17.26
N TYR A 112 3.25 -1.39 16.33
CA TYR A 112 4.15 -1.75 15.23
C TYR A 112 4.54 -0.53 14.37
N PHE A 113 3.58 0.35 14.10
CA PHE A 113 3.79 1.58 13.34
C PHE A 113 4.80 2.52 14.01
N ASN A 114 4.86 2.52 15.34
CA ASN A 114 5.80 3.37 16.09
C ASN A 114 7.27 2.99 15.80
N TYR A 115 7.55 1.71 15.57
CA TYR A 115 8.92 1.24 15.29
C TYR A 115 9.27 1.30 13.80
N ASN A 116 8.32 0.93 12.93
CA ASN A 116 8.60 0.75 11.50
C ASN A 116 8.13 1.93 10.62
N ALA A 117 7.39 2.89 11.18
CA ALA A 117 6.79 4.01 10.46
C ALA A 117 5.94 3.58 9.24
N ALA A 118 5.40 2.37 9.30
CA ALA A 118 4.72 1.68 8.21
C ALA A 118 3.69 0.69 8.75
N ARG A 119 2.69 0.38 7.93
CA ARG A 119 1.65 -0.60 8.30
C ARG A 119 2.17 -2.02 8.35
N LEU A 120 1.49 -2.82 9.17
CA LEU A 120 1.75 -4.24 9.36
C LEU A 120 1.76 -5.01 8.04
N THR A 121 2.81 -5.80 7.83
CA THR A 121 3.00 -6.72 6.72
C THR A 121 3.52 -8.07 7.22
N ASN A 122 3.75 -9.00 6.29
CA ASN A 122 4.39 -10.28 6.57
C ASN A 122 5.78 -10.16 7.26
N VAL A 123 6.42 -8.98 7.23
CA VAL A 123 7.68 -8.70 7.94
C VAL A 123 7.57 -8.99 9.44
N ILE A 124 6.40 -8.79 10.06
CA ILE A 124 6.20 -9.10 11.48
C ILE A 124 6.51 -10.56 11.81
N PHE A 125 6.32 -11.48 10.87
CA PHE A 125 6.57 -12.91 11.12
C PHE A 125 8.05 -13.26 11.20
N ASN A 126 8.93 -12.44 10.60
CA ASN A 126 10.37 -12.60 10.77
C ASN A 126 10.77 -12.37 12.24
N TRP A 127 10.05 -11.49 12.96
CA TRP A 127 10.30 -11.17 14.37
C TRP A 127 9.71 -12.25 15.30
N THR A 128 8.57 -12.84 14.92
CA THR A 128 7.92 -13.92 15.69
C THR A 128 8.68 -15.25 15.64
N SER A 129 9.69 -15.38 14.77
CA SER A 129 10.58 -16.56 14.73
C SER A 129 11.37 -16.72 16.04
N SER A 130 11.49 -15.64 16.81
CA SER A 130 11.94 -15.61 18.21
C SER A 130 10.78 -15.16 19.09
N SER A 131 9.74 -16.00 19.23
CA SER A 131 8.50 -15.70 19.95
C SER A 131 8.70 -15.14 21.36
N ASP A 132 9.75 -15.60 22.05
CA ASP A 132 10.07 -15.19 23.42
C ASP A 132 10.44 -13.69 23.50
N MET A 133 11.12 -13.16 22.48
CA MET A 133 11.50 -11.76 22.40
C MET A 133 10.25 -10.87 22.27
N VAL A 134 9.30 -11.24 21.41
CA VAL A 134 8.08 -10.44 21.18
C VAL A 134 7.19 -10.42 22.43
N PHE A 135 7.02 -11.56 23.12
CA PHE A 135 6.24 -11.59 24.36
C PHE A 135 6.91 -10.81 25.50
N SER A 136 8.23 -10.85 25.62
CA SER A 136 8.97 -10.05 26.61
C SER A 136 8.84 -8.54 26.35
N MET A 137 8.97 -8.09 25.10
CA MET A 137 8.76 -6.68 24.72
C MET A 137 7.32 -6.22 25.04
N ILE A 138 6.31 -7.05 24.75
CA ILE A 138 4.91 -6.73 25.05
C ILE A 138 4.65 -6.61 26.56
N GLY A 139 5.32 -7.44 27.37
CA GLY A 139 5.18 -7.44 28.83
C GLY A 139 5.86 -6.28 29.54
N GLU A 140 7.01 -5.81 29.01
CA GLU A 140 7.83 -4.78 29.64
C GLU A 140 7.35 -3.35 29.32
N GLU A 141 6.84 -3.09 28.12
CA GLU A 141 6.35 -1.77 27.74
C GLU A 141 4.89 -1.53 28.16
N LYS A 142 4.70 -0.77 29.25
CA LYS A 142 3.38 -0.42 29.80
C LYS A 142 2.43 0.24 28.79
N SER A 143 2.95 0.86 27.73
CA SER A 143 2.15 1.51 26.68
C SER A 143 1.31 0.51 25.88
N TYR A 144 1.79 -0.73 25.72
CA TYR A 144 1.09 -1.76 24.94
C TYR A 144 -0.19 -2.27 25.59
N TRP A 145 -0.28 -2.22 26.91
CA TRP A 145 -1.51 -2.53 27.63
C TRP A 145 -2.65 -1.58 27.25
N GLY A 146 -2.35 -0.33 26.89
CA GLY A 146 -3.33 0.62 26.37
C GLY A 146 -3.97 0.14 25.06
N PHE A 147 -3.18 -0.43 24.15
CA PHE A 147 -3.70 -0.97 22.88
C PHE A 147 -4.47 -2.28 23.08
N ALA A 148 -4.08 -3.12 24.05
CA ALA A 148 -4.85 -4.30 24.43
C ALA A 148 -6.22 -3.91 25.02
N ILE A 149 -6.28 -2.89 25.86
CA ILE A 149 -7.54 -2.34 26.38
C ILE A 149 -8.38 -1.77 25.24
N LEU A 150 -7.79 -0.97 24.34
CA LEU A 150 -8.47 -0.44 23.15
C LEU A 150 -9.08 -1.57 22.30
N PHE A 151 -8.31 -2.63 22.05
CA PHE A 151 -8.78 -3.82 21.33
C PHE A 151 -10.02 -4.43 22.00
N VAL A 152 -9.95 -4.72 23.30
CA VAL A 152 -11.06 -5.32 24.04
C VAL A 152 -12.29 -4.40 24.02
N LEU A 153 -12.10 -3.10 24.26
CA LEU A 153 -13.17 -2.10 24.23
C LEU A 153 -13.85 -2.04 22.87
N LEU A 154 -13.09 -2.04 21.78
CA LEU A 154 -13.65 -1.98 20.42
C LEU A 154 -14.33 -3.28 20.01
N VAL A 155 -13.81 -4.45 20.40
CA VAL A 155 -14.48 -5.75 20.18
C VAL A 155 -15.79 -5.82 20.95
N VAL A 156 -15.78 -5.51 22.25
CA VAL A 156 -16.98 -5.51 23.09
C VAL A 156 -17.98 -4.47 22.58
N GLY A 157 -17.50 -3.28 22.20
CA GLY A 157 -18.30 -2.22 21.59
C GLY A 157 -18.98 -2.67 20.31
N TYR A 158 -18.25 -3.32 19.41
CA TYR A 158 -18.80 -3.85 18.16
C TYR A 158 -19.85 -4.93 18.42
N ILE A 159 -19.55 -5.92 19.25
CA ILE A 159 -20.50 -7.00 19.57
C ILE A 159 -21.76 -6.45 20.22
N SER A 160 -21.61 -5.52 21.17
CA SER A 160 -22.73 -4.90 21.88
C SER A 160 -23.60 -4.06 20.95
N LEU A 161 -22.97 -3.22 20.10
CA LEU A 161 -23.67 -2.44 19.09
C LEU A 161 -24.42 -3.35 18.12
N MET A 162 -23.79 -4.40 17.61
CA MET A 162 -24.41 -5.32 16.66
C MET A 162 -25.56 -6.12 17.28
N LYS A 163 -25.49 -6.49 18.56
CA LYS A 163 -26.62 -7.10 19.28
C LYS A 163 -27.83 -6.16 19.32
N ILE A 164 -27.62 -4.86 19.56
CA ILE A 164 -28.68 -3.85 19.58
C ILE A 164 -29.25 -3.64 18.18
N LEU A 165 -28.40 -3.35 17.19
CA LEU A 165 -28.82 -3.06 15.82
C LEU A 165 -29.54 -4.24 15.15
N VAL A 166 -29.04 -5.47 15.36
CA VAL A 166 -29.67 -6.67 14.80
C VAL A 166 -31.02 -6.96 15.44
N LYS A 167 -31.20 -6.66 16.75
CA LYS A 167 -32.51 -6.77 17.42
C LYS A 167 -33.53 -5.78 16.84
N GLN A 168 -33.09 -4.60 16.40
CA GLN A 168 -33.94 -3.56 15.81
C GLN A 168 -34.33 -3.82 14.34
N LEU A 169 -33.71 -4.78 13.66
CA LEU A 169 -34.02 -5.13 12.26
C LEU A 169 -35.45 -5.68 12.08
N GLY A 170 -36.09 -6.15 13.16
CA GLY A 170 -37.43 -6.74 13.15
C GLY A 170 -37.45 -8.19 12.65
N ALA A 171 -38.63 -8.69 12.33
CA ALA A 171 -38.84 -10.08 11.91
C ALA A 171 -38.17 -10.38 10.55
N ASN A 172 -37.76 -11.63 10.37
CA ASN A 172 -37.25 -12.12 9.10
C ASN A 172 -38.41 -12.23 8.09
N THR A 173 -38.40 -11.37 7.07
CA THR A 173 -39.41 -11.33 6.01
C THR A 173 -38.92 -11.95 4.69
N ASP A 174 -37.77 -12.62 4.67
CA ASP A 174 -37.12 -13.13 3.44
C ASP A 174 -37.98 -14.16 2.70
N SER A 175 -38.77 -14.95 3.43
CA SER A 175 -39.63 -16.00 2.86
C SER A 175 -40.88 -15.46 2.15
N LEU A 176 -41.30 -14.22 2.42
CA LEU A 176 -42.54 -13.63 1.93
C LEU A 176 -42.37 -12.92 0.57
N MET A 177 -41.15 -12.92 0.03
CA MET A 177 -40.79 -12.14 -1.15
C MET A 177 -41.00 -12.92 -2.46
N SER A 178 -41.41 -12.22 -3.52
CA SER A 178 -41.59 -12.80 -4.86
C SER A 178 -40.25 -13.26 -5.46
N LEU A 179 -40.28 -14.25 -6.36
CA LEU A 179 -39.08 -14.79 -7.00
C LEU A 179 -38.28 -13.70 -7.75
N LYS A 180 -38.98 -12.80 -8.48
CA LYS A 180 -38.35 -11.68 -9.20
C LYS A 180 -37.55 -10.77 -8.26
N ALA A 181 -38.11 -10.45 -7.10
CA ALA A 181 -37.42 -9.64 -6.10
C ALA A 181 -36.23 -10.38 -5.48
N LYS A 182 -36.34 -11.69 -5.21
CA LYS A 182 -35.21 -12.51 -4.72
C LYS A 182 -34.03 -12.51 -5.69
N VAL A 183 -34.30 -12.68 -6.98
CA VAL A 183 -33.27 -12.63 -8.03
C VAL A 183 -32.65 -11.22 -8.08
N GLY A 184 -33.46 -10.17 -8.12
CA GLY A 184 -32.98 -8.79 -8.17
C GLY A 184 -32.07 -8.41 -6.98
N PHE A 185 -32.48 -8.73 -5.75
CA PHE A 185 -31.65 -8.44 -4.57
C PHE A 185 -30.40 -9.32 -4.48
N THR A 186 -30.45 -10.55 -5.01
CA THR A 186 -29.26 -11.40 -5.08
C THR A 186 -28.24 -10.81 -6.04
N LEU A 187 -28.66 -10.44 -7.26
CA LEU A 187 -27.79 -9.77 -8.23
C LEU A 187 -27.20 -8.47 -7.67
N LEU A 188 -28.01 -7.66 -6.99
CA LEU A 188 -27.54 -6.46 -6.31
C LEU A 188 -26.48 -6.77 -5.25
N SER A 189 -26.68 -7.82 -4.44
CA SER A 189 -25.73 -8.21 -3.38
C SER A 189 -24.38 -8.62 -3.97
N PHE A 190 -24.39 -9.42 -5.06
CA PHE A 190 -23.16 -9.80 -5.75
C PHE A 190 -22.49 -8.62 -6.46
N ALA A 191 -23.26 -7.70 -7.05
CA ALA A 191 -22.71 -6.48 -7.65
C ALA A 191 -22.03 -5.58 -6.61
N LEU A 192 -22.67 -5.37 -5.45
CA LEU A 192 -22.10 -4.61 -4.33
C LEU A 192 -20.84 -5.31 -3.78
N LEU A 193 -20.87 -6.64 -3.63
CA LEU A 193 -19.72 -7.42 -3.20
C LEU A 193 -18.55 -7.29 -4.18
N PHE A 194 -18.81 -7.42 -5.48
CA PHE A 194 -17.78 -7.27 -6.52
C PHE A 194 -17.16 -5.86 -6.50
N MET A 195 -17.98 -4.82 -6.37
CA MET A 195 -17.49 -3.45 -6.22
C MET A 195 -16.66 -3.28 -4.93
N ALA A 196 -17.08 -3.89 -3.83
CA ALA A 196 -16.33 -3.83 -2.57
C ALA A 196 -14.97 -4.52 -2.68
N LEU A 197 -14.90 -5.69 -3.32
CA LEU A 197 -13.67 -6.45 -3.53
C LEU A 197 -12.66 -5.72 -4.43
N ARG A 198 -13.12 -5.03 -5.49
CA ARG A 198 -12.24 -4.21 -6.33
C ARG A 198 -11.86 -2.88 -5.65
N ALA A 199 -12.81 -2.25 -4.97
CA ALA A 199 -12.76 -0.90 -4.40
C ALA A 199 -12.32 0.23 -5.37
N ARG A 200 -12.24 -0.08 -6.67
CA ARG A 200 -11.87 0.80 -7.78
C ARG A 200 -12.42 0.27 -9.10
N ILE A 201 -12.78 1.19 -9.99
CA ILE A 201 -13.35 0.89 -11.31
C ILE A 201 -12.23 0.42 -12.26
N ASP A 202 -11.13 1.16 -12.38
CA ASP A 202 -10.13 0.94 -13.44
C ASP A 202 -9.25 -0.30 -13.21
N SER A 203 -8.79 -0.51 -11.98
CA SER A 203 -7.90 -1.62 -11.62
C SER A 203 -8.21 -2.14 -10.21
N PRO A 204 -7.83 -3.38 -9.86
CA PRO A 204 -7.88 -3.85 -8.47
C PRO A 204 -7.05 -2.93 -7.55
N LEU A 205 -7.50 -2.79 -6.30
CA LEU A 205 -6.78 -1.97 -5.32
C LEU A 205 -5.37 -2.53 -5.04
N LYS A 206 -4.36 -1.65 -5.05
CA LYS A 206 -2.95 -1.94 -4.76
C LYS A 206 -2.48 -1.03 -3.61
N ILE A 207 -1.46 -1.47 -2.87
CA ILE A 207 -0.86 -0.70 -1.76
C ILE A 207 -0.39 0.68 -2.24
N SER A 208 0.20 0.76 -3.44
CA SER A 208 0.68 2.02 -4.05
C SER A 208 -0.41 3.09 -4.23
N HIS A 209 -1.70 2.72 -4.29
CA HIS A 209 -2.80 3.68 -4.40
C HIS A 209 -3.05 4.50 -3.12
N SER A 210 -2.41 4.14 -2.00
CA SER A 210 -2.39 4.94 -0.77
C SER A 210 -1.40 6.10 -0.82
N PHE A 211 -0.43 6.09 -1.75
CA PHE A 211 0.60 7.12 -1.86
C PHE A 211 0.07 8.29 -2.71
N PHE A 212 -0.41 9.33 -2.05
CA PHE A 212 -0.99 10.51 -2.70
C PHE A 212 -0.26 11.82 -2.37
N CYS A 213 0.67 11.81 -1.41
CA CYS A 213 1.45 12.99 -1.01
C CYS A 213 2.90 12.62 -0.71
N TYR A 214 3.75 13.61 -0.43
CA TYR A 214 5.16 13.39 -0.08
C TYR A 214 5.37 12.92 1.36
N SER A 215 4.37 13.06 2.24
CA SER A 215 4.45 12.62 3.63
C SER A 215 4.21 11.11 3.73
N PRO A 216 5.20 10.31 4.17
CA PRO A 216 5.03 8.87 4.37
C PRO A 216 3.91 8.56 5.37
N PHE A 217 3.77 9.39 6.42
CA PHE A 217 2.77 9.19 7.45
C PHE A 217 1.35 9.21 6.89
N TYR A 218 0.97 10.23 6.12
CA TYR A 218 -0.40 10.32 5.56
C TYR A 218 -0.69 9.23 4.52
N ASN A 219 0.33 8.84 3.74
CA ASN A 219 0.20 7.73 2.80
C ASN A 219 -0.07 6.41 3.55
N GLN A 220 0.69 6.13 4.61
CA GLN A 220 0.50 4.93 5.43
C GLN A 220 -0.78 4.97 6.26
N LEU A 221 -1.22 6.15 6.72
CA LEU A 221 -2.43 6.31 7.50
C LEU A 221 -3.67 5.86 6.70
N GLY A 222 -3.67 6.07 5.39
CA GLY A 222 -4.74 5.64 4.49
C GLY A 222 -4.81 4.13 4.24
N LEU A 223 -3.77 3.36 4.59
CA LEU A 223 -3.80 1.91 4.47
C LEU A 223 -4.58 1.26 5.63
N ASN A 224 -5.19 0.10 5.35
CA ASN A 224 -5.74 -0.80 6.36
C ASN A 224 -4.73 -1.94 6.62
N PRO A 225 -4.33 -2.21 7.87
CA PRO A 225 -3.30 -3.22 8.15
C PRO A 225 -3.74 -4.66 7.84
N VAL A 226 -5.04 -4.97 7.94
CA VAL A 226 -5.57 -6.28 7.51
C VAL A 226 -5.40 -6.45 6.00
N PHE A 227 -5.68 -5.38 5.24
CA PHE A 227 -5.46 -5.38 3.80
C PHE A 227 -3.98 -5.50 3.45
N SER A 228 -3.12 -4.67 4.05
CA SER A 228 -1.67 -4.67 3.81
C SER A 228 -1.04 -6.02 4.13
N LEU A 229 -1.42 -6.61 5.26
CA LEU A 229 -0.95 -7.93 5.67
C LEU A 229 -1.36 -9.02 4.67
N ALA A 230 -2.66 -9.14 4.37
CA ALA A 230 -3.16 -10.14 3.43
C ALA A 230 -2.54 -10.00 2.03
N LYS A 231 -2.35 -8.75 1.59
CA LYS A 231 -1.74 -8.45 0.29
C LYS A 231 -0.27 -8.83 0.27
N SER A 232 0.49 -8.50 1.31
CA SER A 232 1.91 -8.86 1.44
C SER A 232 2.14 -10.37 1.40
N PHE A 233 1.26 -11.17 2.02
CA PHE A 233 1.34 -12.64 1.96
C PHE A 233 1.08 -13.21 0.56
N THR A 234 0.18 -12.59 -0.19
CA THR A 234 -0.16 -13.05 -1.55
C THR A 234 0.90 -12.63 -2.57
N GLU A 235 1.52 -11.48 -2.35
CA GLU A 235 2.51 -10.90 -3.26
C GLU A 235 3.96 -11.29 -2.94
N SER A 236 4.23 -11.76 -1.71
CA SER A 236 5.53 -12.31 -1.34
C SER A 236 5.80 -13.60 -2.11
N ARG A 237 6.44 -13.48 -3.28
CA ARG A 237 7.02 -14.64 -3.97
C ARG A 237 8.18 -15.13 -3.12
N LYS A 238 8.16 -16.41 -2.73
CA LYS A 238 9.34 -17.07 -2.17
C LYS A 238 10.40 -17.13 -3.26
N ILE A 239 11.34 -16.19 -3.23
CA ILE A 239 12.54 -16.23 -4.05
C ILE A 239 13.57 -17.00 -3.24
N ASN A 240 14.10 -18.07 -3.83
CA ASN A 240 15.26 -18.74 -3.26
C ASN A 240 16.47 -17.86 -3.56
N LEU A 241 16.94 -17.15 -2.54
CA LEU A 241 18.15 -16.35 -2.63
C LEU A 241 19.36 -17.28 -2.54
N ILE A 242 20.42 -16.94 -3.28
CA ILE A 242 21.74 -17.53 -3.06
C ILE A 242 22.29 -17.03 -1.72
N ASP A 243 23.31 -17.74 -1.22
CA ASP A 243 24.04 -17.34 -0.02
C ASP A 243 24.61 -15.91 -0.14
N GLU A 244 24.55 -15.15 0.96
CA GLU A 244 24.92 -13.73 0.99
C GLU A 244 26.40 -13.52 0.66
N GLN A 245 27.31 -14.38 1.15
CA GLN A 245 28.74 -14.25 0.87
C GLN A 245 29.01 -14.49 -0.62
N THR A 246 28.32 -15.48 -1.19
CA THR A 246 28.40 -15.78 -2.62
C THR A 246 27.85 -14.60 -3.45
N ALA A 247 26.73 -14.02 -3.04
CA ALA A 247 26.14 -12.84 -3.71
C ALA A 247 27.09 -11.64 -3.67
N LEU A 248 27.67 -11.34 -2.50
CA LEU A 248 28.61 -10.23 -2.32
C LEU A 248 29.84 -10.39 -3.19
N LYS A 249 30.43 -11.59 -3.21
CA LYS A 249 31.60 -11.89 -4.06
C LYS A 249 31.28 -11.67 -5.55
N ASN A 250 30.15 -12.20 -6.02
CA ASN A 250 29.73 -12.02 -7.42
C ASN A 250 29.58 -10.53 -7.80
N VAL A 251 29.00 -9.72 -6.92
CA VAL A 251 28.83 -8.27 -7.16
C VAL A 251 30.17 -7.55 -7.16
N GLN A 252 31.05 -7.87 -6.21
CA GLN A 252 32.38 -7.27 -6.12
C GLN A 252 33.22 -7.61 -7.35
N ASP A 253 33.21 -8.87 -7.79
CA ASP A 253 33.93 -9.34 -8.97
C ASP A 253 33.38 -8.67 -10.25
N ALA A 254 32.06 -8.63 -10.42
CA ALA A 254 31.40 -8.05 -11.60
C ALA A 254 31.57 -6.54 -11.72
N LEU A 255 31.64 -5.81 -10.60
CA LEU A 255 31.79 -4.35 -10.57
C LEU A 255 33.23 -3.90 -10.31
N HIS A 256 34.17 -4.84 -10.21
CA HIS A 256 35.58 -4.60 -9.89
C HIS A 256 35.77 -3.78 -8.61
N ILE A 257 35.07 -4.15 -7.54
CA ILE A 257 35.11 -3.47 -6.25
C ILE A 257 36.08 -4.20 -5.33
N ALA A 258 37.17 -3.53 -4.96
CA ALA A 258 38.02 -3.97 -3.86
C ALA A 258 37.32 -3.62 -2.52
N PRO A 259 37.07 -4.60 -1.63
CA PRO A 259 36.42 -4.33 -0.35
C PRO A 259 37.27 -3.38 0.50
N ASP A 260 36.66 -2.33 1.02
CA ASP A 260 37.29 -1.39 1.95
C ASP A 260 36.56 -1.44 3.30
N THR A 261 37.25 -1.95 4.32
CA THR A 261 36.70 -2.07 5.68
C THR A 261 36.41 -0.73 6.35
N ALA A 262 36.95 0.38 5.82
CA ALA A 262 36.65 1.72 6.30
C ALA A 262 35.27 2.24 5.84
N LEU A 263 34.66 1.60 4.83
CA LEU A 263 33.35 1.97 4.32
C LEU A 263 32.25 1.13 4.96
N ALA A 264 31.10 1.75 5.22
CA ALA A 264 29.97 1.12 5.90
C ALA A 264 29.27 0.01 5.09
N SER A 265 29.64 -0.20 3.83
CA SER A 265 29.03 -1.21 2.95
C SER A 265 30.11 -1.97 2.18
N PRO A 266 29.98 -3.31 2.05
CA PRO A 266 30.96 -4.17 1.37
C PRO A 266 31.03 -3.94 -0.15
N VAL A 267 30.09 -3.17 -0.71
CA VAL A 267 30.04 -2.81 -2.14
C VAL A 267 30.20 -1.29 -2.35
N ALA A 268 30.57 -0.55 -1.30
CA ALA A 268 30.87 0.88 -1.45
C ALA A 268 32.26 1.07 -2.09
N ARG A 269 32.39 2.14 -2.88
CA ARG A 269 33.67 2.56 -3.47
C ARG A 269 33.74 4.07 -3.59
N TRP A 270 34.95 4.61 -3.51
CA TRP A 270 35.21 6.00 -3.87
C TRP A 270 35.26 6.15 -5.39
N SER A 271 34.63 7.21 -5.88
CA SER A 271 34.78 7.67 -7.27
C SER A 271 35.16 9.13 -7.24
N THR A 272 36.44 9.41 -7.50
CA THR A 272 36.95 10.78 -7.63
C THR A 272 36.79 11.22 -9.07
N ALA A 273 35.97 12.24 -9.31
CA ALA A 273 35.97 12.92 -10.60
C ALA A 273 37.34 13.58 -10.83
N SER A 274 37.80 13.63 -12.08
CA SER A 274 39.01 14.38 -12.46
C SER A 274 38.92 15.81 -11.90
N GLU A 275 40.02 16.32 -11.34
CA GLU A 275 40.08 17.57 -10.56
C GLU A 275 39.63 18.83 -11.33
N THR A 276 39.42 18.73 -12.63
CA THR A 276 39.01 19.83 -13.52
C THR A 276 37.50 19.95 -13.76
N GLY A 277 36.67 19.41 -12.86
CA GLY A 277 35.21 19.40 -13.02
C GLY A 277 34.60 20.81 -13.02
N ARG A 278 34.09 21.25 -14.17
CA ARG A 278 33.24 22.46 -14.25
C ARG A 278 31.94 22.23 -13.49
N LYS A 279 31.51 23.21 -12.69
CA LYS A 279 30.17 23.20 -12.08
C LYS A 279 29.14 23.49 -13.17
N LEU A 280 28.28 22.52 -13.47
CA LEU A 280 27.24 22.64 -14.47
C LEU A 280 25.87 22.42 -13.81
N ASN A 281 24.85 23.08 -14.37
CA ASN A 281 23.47 22.74 -14.06
C ASN A 281 23.13 21.40 -14.70
N VAL A 282 22.44 20.53 -13.96
CA VAL A 282 22.03 19.21 -14.44
C VAL A 282 20.51 19.18 -14.54
N VAL A 283 20.01 19.03 -15.76
CA VAL A 283 18.57 18.83 -16.03
C VAL A 283 18.39 17.38 -16.48
N MET A 284 17.52 16.64 -15.80
CA MET A 284 17.21 15.25 -16.13
C MET A 284 15.80 15.19 -16.72
N VAL A 285 15.70 14.75 -17.97
CA VAL A 285 14.44 14.54 -18.66
C VAL A 285 14.18 13.04 -18.76
N ILE A 286 13.13 12.57 -18.09
CA ILE A 286 12.68 11.17 -18.17
C ILE A 286 11.42 11.14 -19.01
N MET A 287 11.45 10.39 -20.10
CA MET A 287 10.33 10.29 -21.04
C MET A 287 9.54 9.01 -20.79
N GLU A 288 8.25 9.16 -20.50
CA GLU A 288 7.36 8.01 -20.26
C GLU A 288 7.19 7.19 -21.55
N SER A 289 7.35 5.87 -21.44
CA SER A 289 7.11 4.94 -22.55
C SER A 289 7.85 5.27 -23.86
N MET A 290 9.01 5.91 -23.77
CA MET A 290 9.86 6.22 -24.92
C MET A 290 10.89 5.11 -25.14
N SER A 291 10.64 4.25 -26.11
CA SER A 291 11.53 3.18 -26.54
C SER A 291 12.32 3.56 -27.80
N ALA A 292 13.44 2.88 -28.04
CA ALA A 292 14.31 3.14 -29.19
C ALA A 292 13.58 3.00 -30.54
N ASP A 293 12.61 2.09 -30.63
CA ASP A 293 11.78 1.86 -31.82
C ASP A 293 10.95 3.08 -32.26
N LYS A 294 10.78 4.09 -31.40
CA LYS A 294 10.08 5.34 -31.70
C LYS A 294 10.99 6.42 -32.29
N LEU A 295 12.31 6.28 -32.15
CA LEU A 295 13.26 7.29 -32.62
C LEU A 295 13.70 7.05 -34.05
N GLY A 296 13.73 8.12 -34.85
CA GLY A 296 14.27 8.07 -36.20
C GLY A 296 15.74 7.70 -36.22
N HIS A 297 16.52 8.16 -35.22
CA HIS A 297 17.92 7.81 -35.04
C HIS A 297 18.16 6.29 -34.95
N PHE A 298 17.20 5.52 -34.43
CA PHE A 298 17.25 4.06 -34.34
C PHE A 298 16.52 3.33 -35.48
N GLY A 299 16.14 4.06 -36.54
CA GLY A 299 15.58 3.49 -37.77
C GLY A 299 14.07 3.60 -37.92
N ASN A 300 13.37 4.28 -37.01
CA ASN A 300 11.94 4.58 -37.19
C ASN A 300 11.73 5.55 -38.37
N LYS A 301 10.82 5.22 -39.30
CA LYS A 301 10.59 6.02 -40.51
C LYS A 301 9.37 6.94 -40.43
N ASP A 302 8.62 6.89 -39.34
CA ASP A 302 7.37 7.63 -39.16
C ASP A 302 7.60 9.09 -38.74
N GLY A 303 8.85 9.45 -38.41
CA GLY A 303 9.23 10.82 -38.08
C GLY A 303 8.61 11.34 -36.78
N LEU A 304 8.43 10.46 -35.78
CA LEU A 304 7.73 10.77 -34.53
C LEU A 304 8.49 11.75 -33.62
N THR A 305 9.82 11.77 -33.70
CA THR A 305 10.68 12.47 -32.72
C THR A 305 11.71 13.42 -33.35
N PRO A 306 11.34 14.30 -34.30
CA PRO A 306 12.29 15.04 -35.13
C PRO A 306 13.25 15.91 -34.31
N PHE A 307 12.79 16.46 -33.18
CA PHE A 307 13.65 17.24 -32.29
C PHE A 307 14.67 16.37 -31.53
N LEU A 308 14.26 15.22 -30.98
CA LEU A 308 15.18 14.30 -30.32
C LEU A 308 16.19 13.69 -31.30
N ASP A 309 15.74 13.38 -32.51
CA ASP A 309 16.61 12.90 -33.58
C ASP A 309 17.66 13.96 -33.97
N SER A 310 17.29 15.25 -33.95
CA SER A 310 18.25 16.34 -34.16
C SER A 310 19.26 16.46 -33.01
N LEU A 311 18.82 16.24 -31.75
CA LEU A 311 19.69 16.27 -30.57
C LEU A 311 20.70 15.12 -30.57
N ALA A 312 20.31 13.93 -31.05
CA ALA A 312 21.20 12.77 -31.12
C ALA A 312 22.45 13.04 -31.97
N ASN A 313 22.37 13.94 -32.97
CA ASN A 313 23.49 14.28 -33.85
C ASN A 313 24.49 15.27 -33.24
N CYS A 314 24.09 16.02 -32.20
CA CYS A 314 24.93 17.06 -31.58
C CYS A 314 25.22 16.80 -30.09
N SER A 315 24.95 15.58 -29.62
CA SER A 315 25.15 15.18 -28.23
C SER A 315 25.75 13.78 -28.12
N PHE A 316 26.08 13.35 -26.91
CA PHE A 316 26.43 11.95 -26.66
C PHE A 316 25.17 11.09 -26.69
N CYS A 317 24.99 10.35 -27.78
CA CYS A 317 23.97 9.33 -27.93
C CYS A 317 24.56 7.95 -27.60
N PHE A 318 23.85 7.15 -26.78
CA PHE A 318 24.26 5.80 -26.41
C PHE A 318 23.39 4.79 -27.15
N GLU A 319 23.97 4.04 -28.08
CA GLU A 319 23.23 3.06 -28.88
C GLU A 319 22.75 1.84 -28.06
N ASN A 320 23.52 1.47 -27.04
CA ASN A 320 23.26 0.33 -26.16
C ASN A 320 22.84 0.80 -24.77
N PHE A 321 21.66 1.42 -24.67
CA PHE A 321 21.08 1.86 -23.41
C PHE A 321 19.82 1.05 -23.06
N TYR A 322 19.77 0.53 -21.84
CA TYR A 322 18.69 -0.33 -21.38
C TYR A 322 18.10 0.20 -20.09
N SER A 323 16.76 0.22 -20.02
CA SER A 323 16.08 0.47 -18.75
C SER A 323 16.33 -0.70 -17.79
N ALA A 324 16.54 -0.39 -16.51
CA ALA A 324 16.67 -1.40 -15.45
C ALA A 324 15.43 -2.30 -15.32
N GLY A 325 14.28 -1.88 -15.83
CA GLY A 325 13.08 -2.72 -15.88
C GLY A 325 12.01 -2.19 -16.82
N ARG A 326 10.95 -2.98 -16.99
CA ARG A 326 9.84 -2.69 -17.91
C ARG A 326 8.73 -1.80 -17.32
N HIS A 327 8.89 -1.35 -16.08
CA HIS A 327 7.90 -0.53 -15.39
C HIS A 327 8.50 0.83 -15.05
N THR A 328 7.68 1.87 -15.16
CA THR A 328 8.02 3.28 -14.89
C THR A 328 8.74 3.45 -13.55
N TYR A 329 8.29 2.75 -12.50
CA TYR A 329 8.92 2.83 -11.18
C TYR A 329 10.38 2.35 -11.19
N ASN A 330 10.71 1.31 -11.96
CA ASN A 330 12.09 0.84 -12.08
C ASN A 330 12.93 1.87 -12.84
N GLY A 331 12.39 2.46 -13.91
CA GLY A 331 13.08 3.50 -14.67
C GLY A 331 13.42 4.72 -13.81
N ILE A 332 12.43 5.26 -13.11
CA ILE A 332 12.62 6.44 -12.24
C ILE A 332 13.55 6.11 -11.08
N PHE A 333 13.29 5.02 -10.35
CA PHE A 333 14.04 4.69 -9.14
C PHE A 333 15.50 4.37 -9.45
N SER A 334 15.77 3.58 -10.49
CA SER A 334 17.14 3.23 -10.88
C SER A 334 17.91 4.44 -11.41
N SER A 335 17.25 5.35 -12.14
CA SER A 335 17.90 6.56 -12.67
C SER A 335 18.29 7.56 -11.59
N LEU A 336 17.47 7.68 -10.54
CA LEU A 336 17.71 8.66 -9.46
C LEU A 336 18.62 8.12 -8.34
N TYR A 337 18.54 6.83 -8.05
CA TYR A 337 19.21 6.21 -6.90
C TYR A 337 20.27 5.18 -7.27
N ALA A 338 20.49 4.93 -8.58
CA ALA A 338 21.42 3.91 -9.09
C ALA A 338 21.16 2.51 -8.49
N TYR A 339 19.90 2.23 -8.15
CA TYR A 339 19.51 0.97 -7.51
C TYR A 339 18.96 0.00 -8.57
N PRO A 340 19.39 -1.28 -8.59
CA PRO A 340 18.91 -2.22 -9.59
C PRO A 340 17.45 -2.60 -9.37
N ALA A 341 16.76 -3.00 -10.44
CA ALA A 341 15.44 -3.59 -10.32
C ALA A 341 15.55 -4.98 -9.68
N ILE A 342 14.88 -5.16 -8.53
CA ILE A 342 14.86 -6.44 -7.81
C ILE A 342 13.64 -7.24 -8.26
N LEU A 343 13.85 -8.55 -8.49
CA LEU A 343 12.77 -9.44 -8.88
C LEU A 343 11.71 -9.52 -7.76
N ALA A 344 10.44 -9.35 -8.13
CA ALA A 344 9.29 -9.41 -7.22
C ALA A 344 9.28 -8.38 -6.07
N GLU A 345 10.23 -7.45 -6.04
CA GLU A 345 10.18 -6.28 -5.18
C GLU A 345 9.85 -5.05 -6.01
N HIS A 346 8.97 -4.21 -5.49
CA HIS A 346 8.68 -2.92 -6.08
C HIS A 346 9.08 -1.87 -5.04
N PRO A 347 10.08 -1.01 -5.32
CA PRO A 347 10.61 -0.05 -4.35
C PRO A 347 9.54 0.83 -3.70
N MET A 348 8.46 1.14 -4.44
CA MET A 348 7.29 1.89 -3.92
C MET A 348 6.07 1.03 -3.50
N SER A 349 6.17 -0.30 -3.46
CA SER A 349 5.09 -1.18 -2.98
C SER A 349 5.32 -1.65 -1.55
N SER A 350 6.57 -1.60 -1.07
CA SER A 350 6.86 -1.84 0.33
C SER A 350 6.24 -0.71 1.15
N PRO A 351 5.41 -1.02 2.17
CA PRO A 351 4.91 0.01 3.06
C PRO A 351 6.03 0.63 3.90
N ASP A 352 7.15 -0.07 4.12
CA ASP A 352 8.35 0.52 4.70
C ASP A 352 9.01 1.46 3.68
N VAL A 353 8.84 2.77 3.86
CA VAL A 353 9.53 3.78 3.04
C VAL A 353 10.99 3.86 3.51
N LYS A 354 11.85 3.07 2.88
CA LYS A 354 13.29 3.15 3.09
C LYS A 354 13.81 4.51 2.60
N GLN A 355 14.72 5.13 3.36
CA GLN A 355 15.43 6.31 2.91
C GLN A 355 16.60 5.90 2.02
N TYR A 356 16.72 6.54 0.85
CA TYR A 356 17.77 6.26 -0.11
C TYR A 356 18.62 7.51 -0.33
N THR A 357 19.94 7.32 -0.37
CA THR A 357 20.86 8.35 -0.87
C THR A 357 20.98 8.18 -2.37
N GLY A 358 20.77 9.26 -3.12
CA GLY A 358 20.85 9.24 -4.58
C GLY A 358 21.27 10.60 -5.13
N LEU A 359 21.23 10.72 -6.45
CA LEU A 359 21.65 11.92 -7.17
C LEU A 359 20.98 13.21 -6.66
N PRO A 360 19.66 13.24 -6.34
CA PRO A 360 19.03 14.45 -5.80
C PRO A 360 19.61 14.94 -4.46
N LEU A 361 19.88 14.01 -3.53
CA LEU A 361 20.38 14.34 -2.20
C LEU A 361 21.86 14.76 -2.24
N ILE A 362 22.67 14.08 -3.06
CA ILE A 362 24.11 14.37 -3.20
C ILE A 362 24.34 15.76 -3.81
N LEU A 363 23.58 16.13 -4.84
CA LEU A 363 23.73 17.44 -5.46
C LEU A 363 23.22 18.57 -4.54
N LYS A 364 22.13 18.34 -3.78
CA LYS A 364 21.66 19.30 -2.76
C LYS A 364 22.69 19.54 -1.65
N THR A 365 23.38 18.50 -1.19
CA THR A 365 24.38 18.60 -0.10
C THR A 365 25.70 19.21 -0.56
N LYS A 366 26.10 19.04 -1.82
CA LYS A 366 27.27 19.72 -2.40
C LYS A 366 27.06 21.23 -2.62
N ASP A 367 25.82 21.70 -2.58
CA ASP A 367 25.41 23.09 -2.84
C ASP A 367 25.39 24.01 -1.62
N THR A 368 25.63 23.51 -0.41
CA THR A 368 25.57 24.32 0.83
C THR A 368 26.82 25.16 1.10
N LYS A 369 27.60 25.56 0.08
CA LYS A 369 28.60 26.64 0.23
C LYS A 369 27.99 27.96 -0.25
N PRO A 370 28.10 29.05 0.53
CA PRO A 370 27.44 30.31 0.19
C PRO A 370 28.17 30.95 -0.98
N PHE A 371 27.42 31.36 -1.99
CA PHE A 371 27.64 32.44 -2.97
C PHE A 371 27.12 32.04 -4.37
N SER A 372 26.14 32.83 -4.83
CA SER A 372 25.50 32.88 -6.16
C SER A 372 24.81 31.62 -6.70
N SER A 373 23.46 31.63 -6.62
CA SER A 373 22.45 30.78 -7.29
C SER A 373 22.70 29.26 -7.32
N PRO A 374 21.84 28.44 -6.65
CA PRO A 374 22.03 27.00 -6.57
C PRO A 374 21.85 26.32 -7.93
N PRO A 375 22.75 25.43 -8.40
CA PRO A 375 22.45 24.48 -9.46
C PRO A 375 21.27 23.60 -9.06
N THR A 376 20.11 23.97 -9.57
CA THR A 376 18.84 23.30 -9.28
C THR A 376 18.71 22.09 -10.20
N ILE A 377 18.61 20.87 -9.65
CA ILE A 377 18.13 19.75 -10.47
C ILE A 377 16.65 19.98 -10.70
N GLN A 378 16.28 20.15 -11.97
CA GLN A 378 14.91 20.02 -12.40
C GLN A 378 14.76 18.64 -13.04
N VAL A 379 14.01 17.76 -12.37
CA VAL A 379 13.54 16.52 -12.97
C VAL A 379 12.26 16.84 -13.71
N LEU A 380 12.32 16.81 -15.03
CA LEU A 380 11.16 17.02 -15.89
C LEU A 380 10.68 15.66 -16.38
N THR A 381 9.52 15.23 -15.93
CA THR A 381 8.84 14.04 -16.47
C THR A 381 7.92 14.49 -17.59
N ILE A 382 8.23 14.10 -18.82
CA ILE A 382 7.37 14.38 -19.98
C ILE A 382 6.54 13.14 -20.27
N TRP A 383 5.22 13.31 -20.25
CA TRP A 383 4.26 12.32 -20.71
C TRP A 383 4.18 12.43 -22.23
N ALA A 384 4.64 11.41 -22.93
CA ALA A 384 4.48 11.34 -24.38
C ALA A 384 3.12 10.66 -24.68
N PRO A 385 2.13 11.38 -25.25
CA PRO A 385 0.85 10.80 -25.63
C PRO A 385 1.03 10.12 -26.99
N PHE A 386 1.49 8.87 -26.99
CA PHE A 386 1.54 8.05 -28.20
C PHE A 386 0.88 6.71 -27.95
#